data_AF-A0A7G6WIZ3-F1
#
_entry.id   AF-A0A7G6WIZ3-F1
#
_cell.length_a   1.000
_cell.length_b   1.000
_cell.length_c   1.000
_cell.angle_alpha   90.00
_cell.angle_beta   90.00
_cell.angle_gamma   90.00
#
_symmetry.space_group_name_H-M   'P 1'
#
loop_
_entity.id
_entity.type
_entity.pdbx_description
1 polymer ?
#
loop_
_entity_poly.entity_id
_entity_poly.type
_entity_poly.pdbx_seq_one_letter_code
_entity_poly.pdbx_strand_id
1 'polypeptide(L)'
;MIRRLDGLWDATPLAFWLVLAACAYFFVMAVRLTVIDVRHHLLPNRIVFPSYGVAGVLLLAAALVHVIAGPAAILGSPDGAAELLGIPALRILAGGAVLWAFYFVLRMVYPPGMGFGDVKLAGVLGMYLGYLGWGHVFAGTFAAFLLGGLWSMALLAARRGTLKSSIPFGPFMLAGAAAAMLLPA
;
A
#
# COMPACT_ATOMS: atom_id res chain seq x y z
N MET A 1 3.83 15.26 8.49
CA MET A 1 3.08 14.77 7.30
C MET A 1 3.82 15.25 6.06
N ILE A 2 4.41 14.35 5.28
CA ILE A 2 5.14 14.71 4.06
C ILE A 2 4.10 15.01 2.98
N ARG A 3 3.80 16.29 2.76
CA ARG A 3 2.79 16.73 1.79
C ARG A 3 3.32 16.81 0.35
N ARG A 4 4.64 16.72 0.15
CA ARG A 4 5.32 17.05 -1.12
C ARG A 4 6.70 16.39 -1.26
N LEU A 5 6.97 15.78 -2.41
CA LEU A 5 8.25 15.12 -2.75
C LEU A 5 9.39 16.14 -2.94
N ASP A 6 9.06 17.35 -3.38
CA ASP A 6 9.95 18.51 -3.51
C ASP A 6 10.58 18.90 -2.16
N GLY A 7 9.81 18.87 -1.07
CA GLY A 7 10.34 19.17 0.27
C GLY A 7 11.34 18.13 0.81
N LEU A 8 11.30 16.89 0.31
CA LEU A 8 12.27 15.85 0.67
C LEU A 8 13.61 16.04 -0.04
N TRP A 9 13.61 16.55 -1.28
CA TRP A 9 14.83 16.83 -2.03
C TRP A 9 15.64 17.95 -1.36
N ASP A 10 14.95 19.00 -0.91
CA ASP A 10 15.59 20.16 -0.28
C ASP A 10 16.06 19.89 1.15
N ALA A 11 15.35 19.03 1.91
CA ALA A 11 15.70 18.74 3.30
C ALA A 11 16.58 17.48 3.48
N THR A 12 16.32 16.41 2.71
CA THR A 12 16.93 15.08 2.93
C THR A 12 16.99 14.25 1.64
N PRO A 13 17.97 14.48 0.75
CA PRO A 13 18.05 13.80 -0.55
C PRO A 13 18.13 12.27 -0.43
N LEU A 14 18.74 11.74 0.64
CA LEU A 14 18.79 10.30 0.90
C LEU A 14 17.40 9.69 1.15
N ALA A 15 16.54 10.37 1.90
CA ALA A 15 15.17 9.89 2.15
C ALA A 15 14.35 9.91 0.86
N PHE A 16 14.53 10.92 0.01
CA PHE A 16 13.92 10.99 -1.31
C PHE A 16 14.29 9.77 -2.17
N TRP A 17 15.58 9.44 -2.28
CA TRP A 17 16.03 8.28 -3.07
C TRP A 17 15.51 6.94 -2.54
N LEU A 18 15.40 6.79 -1.21
CA LEU A 18 14.85 5.59 -0.59
C LEU A 18 13.34 5.43 -0.88
N VAL A 19 12.57 6.52 -0.79
CA VAL A 19 11.13 6.51 -1.15
C VAL A 19 10.95 6.23 -2.64
N LEU A 20 11.77 6.85 -3.50
CA LEU A 20 11.72 6.61 -4.94
C LEU A 20 12.03 5.14 -5.26
N ALA A 21 13.03 4.55 -4.60
CA ALA A 21 13.35 3.13 -4.72
C ALA A 21 12.18 2.24 -4.26
N ALA A 22 11.49 2.61 -3.17
CA ALA A 22 10.31 1.91 -2.69
C ALA A 22 9.15 1.99 -3.71
N CYS A 23 8.89 3.16 -4.31
CA CYS A 23 7.90 3.33 -5.36
C CYS A 23 8.24 2.54 -6.63
N ALA A 24 9.51 2.53 -7.05
CA ALA A 24 9.97 1.74 -8.18
C ALA A 24 9.80 0.24 -7.94
N TYR A 25 10.15 -0.24 -6.74
CA TYR A 25 9.92 -1.62 -6.34
C TYR A 25 8.44 -1.97 -6.32
N PHE A 26 7.60 -1.10 -5.76
CA PHE A 26 6.14 -1.25 -5.77
C PHE A 26 5.61 -1.42 -7.19
N PHE A 27 6.06 -0.59 -8.14
CA PHE A 27 5.63 -0.68 -9.53
C PHE A 27 6.01 -2.02 -10.17
N VAL A 28 7.26 -2.47 -10.01
CA VAL A 28 7.73 -3.76 -10.54
C VAL A 28 6.94 -4.93 -9.92
N MET A 29 6.74 -4.89 -8.60
CA MET A 29 5.94 -5.87 -7.88
C MET A 29 4.49 -5.87 -8.37
N ALA A 30 3.87 -4.70 -8.52
CA ALA A 30 2.49 -4.54 -8.93
C ALA A 30 2.24 -5.10 -10.33
N VAL A 31 3.14 -4.81 -11.28
CA VAL A 31 3.06 -5.34 -12.64
C VAL A 31 3.19 -6.86 -12.64
N ARG A 32 4.20 -7.41 -11.94
CA ARG A 32 4.40 -8.86 -11.87
C ARG A 32 3.22 -9.59 -11.22
N LEU A 33 2.74 -9.10 -10.08
CA LEU A 33 1.61 -9.70 -9.39
C LEU A 33 0.32 -9.59 -10.21
N THR A 34 0.06 -8.45 -10.86
CA THR A 34 -1.10 -8.28 -11.74
C THR A 34 -1.08 -9.30 -12.89
N VAL A 35 0.06 -9.49 -13.55
CA VAL A 35 0.18 -10.45 -14.66
C VAL A 35 -0.06 -11.88 -14.18
N ILE A 36 0.50 -12.26 -13.04
CA ILE A 36 0.33 -13.62 -12.49
C ILE A 36 -1.11 -13.82 -12.03
N ASP A 37 -1.71 -12.83 -11.37
CA ASP A 37 -3.07 -12.94 -10.83
C ASP A 37 -4.12 -13.01 -11.95
N VAL A 38 -3.97 -12.20 -13.01
CA VAL A 38 -4.87 -12.27 -14.19
C VAL A 38 -4.76 -13.60 -14.92
N ARG A 39 -3.59 -14.23 -14.95
CA ARG A 39 -3.37 -15.50 -15.67
C ARG A 39 -3.70 -16.73 -14.84
N HIS A 40 -3.44 -16.69 -13.55
CA HIS A 40 -3.43 -17.87 -12.68
C HIS A 40 -4.29 -17.73 -11.42
N HIS A 41 -4.88 -16.56 -11.15
CA HIS A 41 -5.64 -16.27 -9.93
C HIS A 41 -4.86 -16.61 -8.66
N LEU A 42 -3.56 -16.32 -8.67
CA LEU A 42 -2.61 -16.66 -7.61
C LEU A 42 -1.69 -15.49 -7.32
N LEU A 43 -1.49 -15.21 -6.03
CA LEU A 43 -0.49 -14.28 -5.51
C LEU A 43 0.64 -15.08 -4.83
N PRO A 44 1.80 -15.27 -5.49
CA PRO A 44 2.84 -16.14 -4.99
C PRO A 44 3.49 -15.59 -3.72
N ASN A 45 3.55 -16.43 -2.67
CA ASN A 45 4.29 -16.11 -1.44
C ASN A 45 5.75 -15.73 -1.71
N ARG A 46 6.37 -16.30 -2.75
CA ARG A 46 7.74 -15.98 -3.19
C ARG A 46 7.94 -14.53 -3.62
N ILE A 47 6.87 -13.79 -3.93
CA ILE A 47 6.93 -12.37 -4.27
C ILE A 47 6.42 -11.54 -3.08
N VAL A 48 5.31 -11.93 -2.47
CA VAL A 48 4.68 -11.14 -1.40
C VAL A 48 5.53 -11.08 -0.12
N PHE A 49 6.15 -12.19 0.31
CA PHE A 49 6.98 -12.18 1.53
C PHE A 49 8.25 -11.34 1.39
N PRO A 50 9.05 -11.45 0.31
CA PRO A 50 10.18 -10.54 0.10
C PRO A 50 9.76 -9.08 0.06
N SER A 51 8.57 -8.77 -0.47
CA SER A 51 8.04 -7.40 -0.45
C SER A 51 7.80 -6.85 0.94
N TYR A 52 7.50 -7.67 1.95
CA TYR A 52 7.44 -7.19 3.33
C TYR A 52 8.80 -6.70 3.81
N GLY A 53 9.85 -7.47 3.52
CA GLY A 53 11.23 -7.11 3.88
C GLY A 53 11.71 -5.87 3.14
N VAL A 54 11.57 -5.84 1.81
CA VAL A 54 12.03 -4.73 0.97
C VAL A 54 11.27 -3.44 1.29
N ALA A 55 9.93 -3.49 1.34
CA ALA A 55 9.13 -2.32 1.66
C ALA A 55 9.38 -1.84 3.09
N GLY A 56 9.44 -2.77 4.06
CA GLY A 56 9.73 -2.46 5.45
C GLY A 56 11.09 -1.77 5.60
N VAL A 57 12.16 -2.35 5.04
CA VAL A 57 13.51 -1.78 5.12
C VAL A 57 13.56 -0.42 4.44
N LEU A 58 13.05 -0.27 3.22
CA LEU A 58 13.13 1.01 2.48
C LEU A 58 12.32 2.12 3.17
N LEU A 59 11.09 1.83 3.61
CA LEU A 59 10.21 2.83 4.22
C LEU A 59 10.65 3.18 5.65
N LEU A 60 11.09 2.19 6.45
CA LEU A 60 11.62 2.44 7.79
C LEU A 60 12.97 3.15 7.74
N ALA A 61 13.85 2.81 6.78
CA ALA A 61 15.10 3.53 6.58
C ALA A 61 14.84 4.97 6.13
N ALA A 62 13.88 5.19 5.22
CA ALA A 62 13.50 6.55 4.82
C ALA A 62 12.97 7.37 6.00
N ALA A 63 12.11 6.79 6.83
CA ALA A 63 11.61 7.41 8.05
C ALA A 63 12.74 7.72 9.05
N LEU A 64 13.67 6.78 9.25
CA LEU A 64 14.80 6.94 10.16
C LEU A 64 15.78 8.03 9.68
N VAL A 65 16.13 8.04 8.40
CA VAL A 65 16.99 9.06 7.79
C VAL A 65 16.37 10.44 7.95
N HIS A 66 15.04 10.56 7.77
CA HIS A 66 14.33 11.81 7.96
C HIS A 66 14.39 12.32 9.42
N VAL A 67 14.27 11.42 10.41
CA VAL A 67 14.38 11.76 11.84
C VAL A 67 15.81 12.15 12.23
N ILE A 68 16.82 11.43 11.72
CA ILE A 68 18.24 11.67 12.06
C ILE A 68 18.78 12.96 11.40
N ALA A 69 18.34 13.26 10.17
CA ALA A 69 18.90 14.37 9.38
C ALA A 69 18.48 15.79 9.84
N GLY A 70 17.61 15.93 10.84
CA GLY A 70 17.80 16.99 11.81
C GLY A 70 16.53 17.70 12.33
N PRO A 71 16.62 18.29 13.55
CA PRO A 71 15.54 19.06 14.20
C PRO A 71 15.02 20.26 13.38
N ALA A 72 15.78 20.77 12.41
CA ALA A 72 15.37 21.91 11.59
C ALA A 72 14.25 21.57 10.57
N ALA A 73 14.20 20.33 10.07
CA ALA A 73 13.09 19.83 9.24
C ALA A 73 11.85 19.54 10.11
N ILE A 74 12.07 19.13 11.35
CA ILE A 74 11.07 18.79 12.37
C ILE A 74 10.39 20.06 12.91
N LEU A 75 11.13 21.16 13.11
CA LEU A 75 10.59 22.43 13.62
C LEU A 75 9.78 23.22 12.57
N GLY A 76 9.92 22.90 11.28
CA GLY A 76 9.15 23.50 10.18
C GLY A 76 7.90 22.70 9.78
N SER A 77 7.76 21.46 10.26
CA SER A 77 6.58 20.64 10.01
C SER A 77 5.59 20.78 11.18
N PRO A 78 4.28 20.99 10.94
CA PRO A 78 3.27 21.07 12.01
C PRO A 78 3.17 19.79 12.86
N ASP A 79 3.83 18.70 12.43
CA ASP A 79 3.85 17.39 13.07
C ASP A 79 5.22 17.03 13.67
N GLY A 80 6.14 17.98 13.83
CA GLY A 80 7.52 17.69 14.25
C GLY A 80 7.64 16.84 15.53
N ALA A 81 6.80 17.10 16.53
CA ALA A 81 6.76 16.30 17.75
C ALA A 81 6.35 14.84 17.49
N ALA A 82 5.47 14.60 16.52
CA ALA A 82 5.06 13.26 16.10
C ALA A 82 6.15 12.54 15.31
N GLU A 83 6.92 13.27 14.50
CA GLU A 83 8.05 12.71 13.73
C GLU A 83 9.21 12.31 14.67
N LEU A 84 9.48 13.09 15.72
CA LEU A 84 10.50 12.79 16.73
C LEU A 84 10.14 11.56 17.60
N LEU A 85 8.85 11.30 17.82
CA LEU A 85 8.35 10.19 18.65
C LEU A 85 8.30 8.82 17.91
N GLY A 86 8.81 8.72 16.68
CA GLY A 86 8.79 7.47 15.91
C GLY A 86 7.41 7.05 15.39
N ILE A 87 6.44 7.98 15.41
CA ILE A 87 5.07 7.76 14.93
C ILE A 87 5.03 7.36 13.43
N PRO A 88 5.92 7.80 12.53
CA PRO A 88 5.92 7.33 11.13
C PRO A 88 6.21 5.82 11.01
N ALA A 89 7.19 5.30 11.76
CA ALA A 89 7.49 3.88 11.80
C ALA A 89 6.32 3.07 12.37
N LEU A 90 5.69 3.59 13.43
CA LEU A 90 4.50 2.99 14.01
C LEU A 90 3.33 2.97 13.01
N ARG A 91 3.14 4.04 12.20
CA ARG A 91 2.10 4.12 11.17
C ARG A 91 2.33 3.16 10.01
N ILE A 92 3.59 2.94 9.59
CA ILE A 92 3.90 1.91 8.58
C ILE A 92 3.45 0.53 9.09
N LEU A 93 3.87 0.18 10.31
CA LEU A 93 3.54 -1.12 10.91
C LEU A 93 2.03 -1.24 11.20
N ALA A 94 1.41 -0.19 11.74
CA ALA A 94 -0.02 -0.15 12.04
C ALA A 94 -0.86 -0.17 10.76
N GLY A 95 -0.47 0.56 9.72
CA GLY A 95 -1.14 0.54 8.41
C GLY A 95 -1.10 -0.86 7.80
N GLY A 96 0.07 -1.51 7.83
CA GLY A 96 0.22 -2.90 7.41
C GLY A 96 -0.63 -3.87 8.23
N ALA A 97 -0.60 -3.75 9.55
CA ALA A 97 -1.36 -4.61 10.46
C ALA A 97 -2.87 -4.42 10.32
N VAL A 98 -3.36 -3.18 10.22
CA VAL A 98 -4.77 -2.84 10.08
C VAL A 98 -5.33 -3.36 8.76
N LEU A 99 -4.64 -3.12 7.64
CA LEU A 99 -5.08 -3.64 6.34
C LEU A 99 -5.02 -5.16 6.29
N TRP A 100 -3.97 -5.78 6.81
CA TRP A 100 -3.89 -7.24 6.92
C TRP A 100 -5.04 -7.80 7.76
N ALA A 101 -5.30 -7.23 8.93
CA ALA A 101 -6.37 -7.68 9.83
C ALA A 101 -7.75 -7.48 9.22
N PHE A 102 -7.99 -6.34 8.56
CA PHE A 102 -9.24 -6.05 7.88
C PHE A 102 -9.54 -7.08 6.78
N TYR A 103 -8.56 -7.36 5.92
CA TYR A 103 -8.69 -8.38 4.87
C TYR A 103 -8.77 -9.80 5.44
N PHE A 104 -8.09 -10.07 6.56
CA PHE A 104 -8.17 -11.35 7.26
C PHE A 104 -9.57 -11.59 7.80
N VAL A 105 -10.19 -10.59 8.43
CA VAL A 105 -11.58 -10.65 8.91
C VAL A 105 -12.55 -10.88 7.75
N LEU A 106 -12.40 -10.14 6.64
CA LEU A 106 -13.20 -10.35 5.44
C LEU A 106 -13.13 -11.80 4.94
N ARG A 107 -11.92 -12.37 4.91
CA ARG A 107 -11.73 -13.78 4.55
C ARG A 107 -12.35 -14.74 5.56
N MET A 108 -12.31 -14.45 6.86
CA MET A 108 -12.95 -15.32 7.85
C MET A 108 -14.48 -15.29 7.75
N VAL A 109 -15.06 -14.12 7.48
CA VAL A 109 -16.50 -13.95 7.30
C VAL A 109 -16.97 -14.60 6.00
N TYR A 110 -16.21 -14.44 4.91
CA TYR A 110 -16.56 -15.02 3.61
C TYR A 110 -15.35 -15.62 2.87
N PRO A 111 -14.94 -16.85 3.26
CA PRO A 111 -13.80 -17.55 2.66
C PRO A 111 -13.86 -17.74 1.13
N PRO A 112 -15.04 -17.97 0.51
CA PRO A 112 -15.12 -18.13 -0.94
C PRO A 112 -14.86 -16.86 -1.74
N GLY A 113 -15.00 -15.68 -1.13
CA GLY A 113 -14.91 -14.41 -1.85
C GLY A 113 -13.51 -13.87 -2.03
N MET A 114 -12.52 -14.36 -1.27
CA MET A 114 -11.18 -13.79 -1.27
C MET A 114 -10.09 -14.80 -0.91
N GLY A 115 -9.00 -14.79 -1.67
CA GLY A 115 -7.86 -15.66 -1.45
C GLY A 115 -7.02 -15.22 -0.25
N PHE A 116 -6.31 -16.17 0.38
CA PHE A 116 -5.34 -15.81 1.42
C PHE A 116 -4.15 -15.00 0.87
N GLY A 117 -3.93 -15.02 -0.45
CA GLY A 117 -2.95 -14.17 -1.12
C GLY A 117 -3.28 -12.68 -0.99
N ASP A 118 -4.56 -12.32 -1.13
CA ASP A 118 -5.03 -10.93 -1.06
C ASP A 118 -4.81 -10.34 0.34
N VAL A 119 -5.05 -11.14 1.38
CA VAL A 119 -4.80 -10.75 2.78
C VAL A 119 -3.33 -10.40 3.02
N LYS A 120 -2.41 -11.17 2.45
CA LYS A 120 -0.96 -10.90 2.57
C LYS A 120 -0.56 -9.68 1.77
N LEU A 121 -1.12 -9.52 0.56
CA LEU A 121 -0.88 -8.33 -0.24
C LEU A 121 -1.38 -7.07 0.48
N ALA A 122 -2.55 -7.13 1.12
CA ALA A 122 -3.12 -6.02 1.90
C ALA A 122 -2.14 -5.49 2.94
N GLY A 123 -1.44 -6.37 3.66
CA GLY A 123 -0.47 -5.93 4.65
C GLY A 123 0.77 -5.26 4.04
N VAL A 124 1.24 -5.70 2.87
CA VAL A 124 2.30 -4.98 2.13
C VAL A 124 1.80 -3.60 1.72
N LEU A 125 0.61 -3.52 1.11
CA LEU A 125 0.02 -2.26 0.68
C LEU A 125 -0.21 -1.31 1.85
N GLY A 126 -0.62 -1.83 3.01
CA GLY A 126 -0.82 -1.05 4.21
C GLY A 126 0.46 -0.44 4.77
N MET A 127 1.63 -1.03 4.53
CA MET A 127 2.90 -0.38 4.89
C MET A 127 3.17 0.84 4.01
N TYR A 128 2.95 0.73 2.69
CA TYR A 128 3.11 1.86 1.78
C TYR A 128 2.11 2.97 2.05
N LEU A 129 0.82 2.62 2.23
CA LEU A 129 -0.22 3.61 2.50
C LEU A 129 -0.08 4.19 3.91
N GLY A 130 0.32 3.38 4.90
CA GLY A 130 0.60 3.82 6.27
C GLY A 130 1.77 4.80 6.36
N TYR A 131 2.78 4.67 5.48
CA TYR A 131 3.84 5.66 5.34
C TYR A 131 3.30 7.04 4.93
N LEU A 132 2.37 7.08 3.98
CA LEU A 132 1.75 8.32 3.49
C LEU A 132 0.74 8.90 4.50
N GLY A 133 0.00 8.03 5.19
CA GLY A 133 -0.89 8.39 6.28
C GLY A 133 -2.23 7.66 6.25
N TRP A 134 -3.04 7.87 7.29
CA TRP A 134 -4.34 7.22 7.42
C TRP A 134 -5.31 7.57 6.29
N GLY A 135 -5.29 8.82 5.79
CA GLY A 135 -6.10 9.22 4.63
C GLY A 135 -5.85 8.35 3.40
N HIS A 136 -4.57 8.06 3.12
CA HIS A 136 -4.15 7.19 2.01
C HIS A 136 -4.53 5.73 2.24
N VAL A 137 -4.49 5.23 3.47
CA VAL A 137 -4.97 3.88 3.81
C VAL A 137 -6.46 3.74 3.48
N PHE A 138 -7.29 4.70 3.90
CA PHE A 138 -8.72 4.70 3.59
C PHE A 138 -8.98 4.89 2.11
N ALA A 139 -8.34 5.87 1.47
CA ALA A 139 -8.50 6.16 0.05
C ALA A 139 -8.09 4.97 -0.82
N GLY A 140 -6.97 4.31 -0.52
CA GLY A 140 -6.49 3.14 -1.27
C GLY A 140 -7.40 1.94 -1.10
N THR A 141 -7.89 1.69 0.13
CA THR A 141 -8.87 0.64 0.40
C THR A 141 -10.17 0.92 -0.35
N PHE A 142 -10.71 2.13 -0.22
CA PHE A 142 -11.93 2.53 -0.91
C PHE A 142 -11.80 2.43 -2.43
N ALA A 143 -10.71 2.91 -3.00
CA ALA A 143 -10.44 2.82 -4.44
C ALA A 143 -10.35 1.36 -4.90
N ALA A 144 -9.72 0.47 -4.13
CA ALA A 144 -9.66 -0.95 -4.45
C ALA A 144 -11.06 -1.60 -4.52
N PHE A 145 -11.91 -1.35 -3.52
CA PHE A 145 -13.30 -1.85 -3.52
C PHE A 145 -14.16 -1.21 -4.61
N LEU A 146 -13.99 0.09 -4.87
CA LEU A 146 -14.72 0.79 -5.91
C LEU A 146 -14.38 0.24 -7.29
N LEU A 147 -13.08 0.08 -7.59
CA LEU A 147 -12.63 -0.48 -8.87
C LEU A 147 -13.06 -1.94 -9.05
N GLY A 148 -12.86 -2.77 -8.02
CA GLY A 148 -13.28 -4.17 -8.06
C GLY A 148 -14.80 -4.35 -8.15
N GLY A 149 -15.57 -3.50 -7.46
CA GLY A 149 -17.03 -3.47 -7.50
C GLY A 149 -17.57 -3.02 -8.87
N LEU A 150 -17.04 -1.91 -9.42
CA LEU A 150 -17.40 -1.42 -10.76
C LEU A 150 -17.10 -2.47 -11.83
N TRP A 151 -15.94 -3.13 -11.75
CA TRP A 151 -15.57 -4.19 -12.67
C TRP A 151 -16.52 -5.39 -12.58
N SER A 152 -16.84 -5.83 -11.36
CA SER A 152 -17.78 -6.93 -11.13
C SER A 152 -19.18 -6.61 -11.66
N MET A 153 -19.66 -5.38 -11.43
CA MET A 153 -20.94 -4.92 -11.99
C MET A 153 -20.92 -4.87 -13.51
N ALA A 154 -19.84 -4.37 -14.13
CA ALA A 154 -19.70 -4.34 -15.58
C ALA A 154 -19.69 -5.75 -16.19
N LEU A 155 -19.01 -6.71 -15.55
CA LEU A 155 -18.97 -8.10 -16.00
C LEU A 155 -20.35 -8.77 -15.93
N LEU A 156 -21.11 -8.47 -14.87
CA LEU A 156 -22.46 -8.98 -14.67
C LEU A 156 -23.45 -8.35 -15.66
N ALA A 157 -23.35 -7.04 -15.88
CA ALA A 157 -24.15 -6.31 -16.88
C ALA A 157 -23.88 -6.80 -18.31
N ALA A 158 -22.61 -7.09 -18.63
CA ALA A 158 -22.21 -7.66 -19.91
C ALA A 158 -22.59 -9.15 -20.07
N ARG A 159 -23.18 -9.78 -19.04
CA ARG A 159 -23.47 -11.22 -18.94
C ARG A 159 -22.26 -12.12 -19.21
N ARG A 160 -21.05 -11.60 -19.01
CA ARG A 160 -19.78 -12.31 -19.22
C ARG A 160 -19.24 -12.97 -17.94
N GLY A 161 -19.94 -12.81 -16.82
CA GLY A 161 -19.61 -13.46 -15.55
C GLY A 161 -20.85 -13.92 -14.82
N THR A 162 -20.72 -14.99 -14.04
CA THR A 162 -21.73 -15.48 -13.10
C THR A 162 -21.35 -15.06 -11.67
N LEU A 163 -22.31 -15.04 -10.75
CA LEU A 163 -22.06 -14.76 -9.31
C LEU A 163 -21.06 -15.75 -8.66
N LYS A 164 -20.68 -16.82 -9.36
CA LYS A 164 -19.70 -17.83 -8.92
C LYS A 164 -18.33 -17.67 -9.59
N SER A 165 -18.15 -16.71 -10.50
CA SER A 165 -16.88 -16.50 -11.18
C SER A 165 -15.89 -15.83 -10.22
N SER A 166 -14.75 -16.47 -9.98
CA SER A 166 -13.69 -15.91 -9.14
C SER A 166 -12.95 -14.82 -9.92
N ILE A 167 -13.12 -13.57 -9.49
CA ILE A 167 -12.43 -12.41 -10.07
C ILE A 167 -11.13 -12.18 -9.28
N PRO A 168 -9.98 -12.04 -9.96
CA PRO A 168 -8.71 -11.73 -9.31
C PRO A 168 -8.78 -10.33 -8.69
N PHE A 169 -8.76 -10.23 -7.36
CA PHE A 169 -8.91 -8.96 -6.64
C PHE A 169 -7.59 -8.20 -6.50
N GLY A 170 -6.45 -8.90 -6.58
CA GLY A 170 -5.11 -8.34 -6.45
C GLY A 170 -4.82 -7.12 -7.35
N PRO A 171 -5.12 -7.15 -8.66
CA PRO A 171 -4.95 -6.02 -9.56
C PRO A 171 -5.71 -4.77 -9.11
N PHE A 172 -6.94 -4.92 -8.61
CA PHE A 172 -7.74 -3.79 -8.14
C PHE A 172 -7.19 -3.22 -6.84
N MET A 173 -6.66 -4.07 -5.94
CA MET A 173 -5.95 -3.61 -4.75
C MET A 173 -4.69 -2.81 -5.09
N LEU A 174 -3.89 -3.30 -6.04
CA LEU A 174 -2.69 -2.63 -6.51
C LEU A 174 -3.01 -1.29 -7.18
N ALA A 175 -4.03 -1.28 -8.04
CA ALA A 175 -4.49 -0.06 -8.72
C ALA A 175 -5.05 0.96 -7.73
N GLY A 176 -5.85 0.52 -6.75
CA GLY A 176 -6.39 1.39 -5.70
C GLY A 176 -5.29 1.99 -4.83
N ALA A 177 -4.29 1.19 -4.44
CA ALA A 177 -3.13 1.67 -3.71
C ALA A 177 -2.30 2.66 -4.55
N ALA A 178 -2.05 2.37 -5.83
CA ALA A 178 -1.34 3.29 -6.73
C ALA A 178 -2.10 4.62 -6.90
N ALA A 179 -3.42 4.57 -7.08
CA ALA A 179 -4.26 5.76 -7.17
C ALA A 179 -4.20 6.60 -5.89
N ALA A 180 -4.25 5.95 -4.72
CA ALA A 180 -4.10 6.65 -3.45
C ALA A 180 -2.72 7.30 -3.30
N MET A 181 -1.64 6.66 -3.72
CA MET A 181 -0.30 7.26 -3.69
C MET A 181 -0.18 8.51 -4.55
N LEU A 182 -0.99 8.65 -5.60
CA LEU A 182 -1.02 9.83 -6.47
C LEU A 182 -1.88 10.97 -5.91
N LEU A 183 -2.71 10.71 -4.89
CA LEU A 183 -3.54 11.75 -4.29
C LEU A 183 -2.69 12.66 -3.39
N PRO A 184 -2.72 13.99 -3.61
CA PRO A 184 -2.09 14.93 -2.70
C PRO A 184 -2.77 14.88 -1.33
N ALA A 185 -1.95 14.92 -0.27
CA ALA A 185 -2.37 14.89 1.12
C ALA A 185 -2.87 16.26 1.63
#